data_AF-A0A8H6WNX6-F1
#
_entry.id   AF-A0A8H6WNX6-F1
#
_cell.length_a   1.000
_cell.length_b   1.000
_cell.length_c   1.000
_cell.angle_alpha   90.00
_cell.angle_beta   90.00
_cell.angle_gamma   90.00
#
_symmetry.space_group_name_H-M   'P 1'
#
loop_
_entity.id
_entity.type
_entity.pdbx_description
1 polymer ?
#
loop_
_entity_poly.entity_id
_entity_poly.type
_entity_poly.pdbx_seq_one_letter_code
_entity_poly.pdbx_strand_id
1 'polypeptide(L)'
;MKAIPDSEYEIEFPEFATPCLPSPKQQQGSGSRPATPPKKLDHLKRRVRKDVIATIKTCLRRNAKQRASIPELMEQDWLAMKDPEPPTAKDLLSETETIITPYYMAQLLQYGMGLGKAQDTDLSPEALMKEAERLVAELKSIQNTPP
;
A
#
# COMPACT_ATOMS: atom_id res chain seq x y z
N MET A 1 7.43 34.90 17.87
CA MET A 1 7.71 33.86 16.86
C MET A 1 6.39 33.35 16.31
N LYS A 2 5.95 33.83 15.13
CA LYS A 2 4.72 33.29 14.51
C LYS A 2 5.09 32.02 13.76
N ALA A 3 4.81 30.88 14.37
CA ALA A 3 4.81 29.59 13.70
C ALA A 3 3.88 29.68 12.48
N ILE A 4 4.41 29.37 11.29
CA ILE A 4 3.76 29.26 9.97
C ILE A 4 2.43 30.06 9.86
N PRO A 5 2.45 31.28 9.28
CA PRO A 5 1.34 32.22 9.28
C PRO A 5 0.04 31.73 8.60
N ASP A 6 0.17 30.75 7.71
CA ASP A 6 -0.92 30.26 6.87
C ASP A 6 -1.49 28.94 7.45
N SER A 7 -2.78 28.96 7.77
CA SER A 7 -3.55 27.82 8.25
C SER A 7 -3.88 26.80 7.16
N GLU A 8 -3.82 27.18 5.88
CA GLU A 8 -4.10 26.31 4.73
C GLU A 8 -2.84 25.67 4.15
N TYR A 9 -1.64 26.14 4.50
CA TYR A 9 -0.40 25.57 3.97
C TYR A 9 -0.34 24.05 4.23
N GLU A 10 -0.29 23.27 3.17
CA GLU A 10 -0.31 21.81 3.22
C GLU A 10 1.09 21.29 3.60
N ILE A 11 1.16 20.45 4.63
CA ILE A 11 2.40 19.76 4.97
C ILE A 11 2.55 18.59 3.99
N GLU A 12 3.57 18.64 3.15
CA GLU A 12 3.90 17.53 2.27
C GLU A 12 4.53 16.39 3.08
N PHE A 13 3.97 15.18 2.96
CA PHE A 13 4.51 13.97 3.59
C PHE A 13 5.15 13.11 2.50
N PRO A 14 6.49 13.08 2.38
CA PRO A 14 7.16 12.42 1.28
C PRO A 14 6.92 10.91 1.31
N GLU A 15 6.52 10.35 0.17
CA GLU A 15 6.29 8.91 0.00
C GLU A 15 7.59 8.09 0.06
N PHE A 16 8.74 8.73 -0.19
CA PHE A 16 10.06 8.10 -0.21
C PHE A 16 11.01 8.78 0.77
N ALA A 17 11.72 7.97 1.56
CA ALA A 17 12.86 8.40 2.35
C ALA A 17 14.15 8.22 1.54
N THR A 18 14.94 9.29 1.44
CA THR A 18 16.23 9.27 0.73
C THR A 18 17.37 9.51 1.72
N PRO A 19 18.30 8.56 1.87
CA PRO A 19 19.48 8.75 2.71
C PRO A 19 20.30 9.96 2.26
N CYS A 20 20.84 10.72 3.20
CA CYS A 20 21.61 11.92 2.91
C CYS A 20 22.96 11.86 3.61
N LEU A 21 24.04 12.11 2.87
CA LEU A 21 25.38 12.17 3.44
C LEU A 21 25.60 13.55 4.09
N PRO A 22 26.09 13.60 5.34
CA PRO A 22 26.39 14.86 6.00
C PRO A 22 27.52 15.60 5.27
N SER A 23 27.41 16.92 5.16
CA SER A 23 28.49 17.73 4.62
C SER A 23 29.73 17.63 5.53
N PRO A 24 30.94 17.53 4.97
CA PRO A 24 32.16 17.45 5.77
C PRO A 24 32.31 18.71 6.64
N LYS A 25 32.57 18.52 7.94
CA LYS A 25 32.78 19.62 8.90
C LYS A 25 33.98 20.46 8.43
N GLN A 26 33.76 21.75 8.19
CA GLN A 26 34.84 22.71 7.95
C GLN A 26 35.73 22.78 9.19
N GLN A 27 36.99 22.37 9.05
CA GLN A 27 38.05 22.71 9.99
C GLN A 27 38.23 24.24 9.91
N GLN A 28 38.11 24.93 11.05
CA GLN A 28 38.22 26.38 11.14
C GLN A 28 39.58 26.83 10.60
N GLY A 29 39.56 27.49 9.44
CA GLY A 29 40.77 28.02 8.83
C GLY A 29 40.48 28.69 7.50
N SER A 30 40.21 29.99 7.54
CA SER A 30 40.37 30.95 6.42
C SER A 30 39.61 30.63 5.12
N GLY A 31 38.50 31.36 4.91
CA GLY A 31 37.89 31.57 3.59
C GLY A 31 36.48 31.01 3.48
N SER A 32 35.50 31.91 3.48
CA SER A 32 34.08 31.63 3.28
C SER A 32 33.80 30.97 1.92
N ARG A 33 33.89 29.64 1.85
CA ARG A 33 33.26 28.86 0.79
C ARG A 33 31.81 28.54 1.19
N PRO A 34 30.84 28.67 0.27
CA PRO A 34 29.44 28.35 0.56
C PRO A 34 29.33 26.88 0.99
N ALA A 35 28.64 26.63 2.10
CA ALA A 35 28.37 25.28 2.59
C ALA A 35 27.69 24.48 1.47
N THR A 36 28.35 23.43 0.98
CA THR A 36 27.75 22.56 -0.03
C THR A 36 26.56 21.82 0.59
N PRO A 37 25.40 21.79 -0.08
CA PRO A 37 24.22 21.11 0.44
C PRO A 37 24.51 19.60 0.61
N PRO A 38 23.89 18.96 1.62
CA PRO A 38 24.01 17.52 1.84
C PRO A 38 23.70 16.73 0.57
N LYS A 39 24.55 15.75 0.24
CA LYS A 39 24.36 14.92 -0.97
C LYS A 39 23.31 13.85 -0.70
N LYS A 40 22.16 13.96 -1.35
CA LYS A 40 21.11 12.93 -1.35
C LYS A 40 21.55 11.73 -2.19
N LEU A 41 21.31 10.54 -1.67
CA LEU A 41 21.59 9.27 -2.33
C LEU A 41 20.30 8.73 -2.95
N ASP A 42 19.81 9.36 -4.02
CA ASP A 42 18.50 9.06 -4.63
C ASP A 42 18.37 7.60 -5.11
N HIS A 43 19.49 6.97 -5.47
CA HIS A 43 19.56 5.55 -5.83
C HIS A 43 19.26 4.60 -4.65
N LEU A 44 19.33 5.09 -3.41
CA LEU A 44 18.97 4.35 -2.18
C LEU A 44 17.60 4.76 -1.64
N LYS A 45 16.77 5.45 -2.43
CA LYS A 45 15.42 5.84 -2.00
C LYS A 45 14.61 4.60 -1.63
N ARG A 46 13.94 4.65 -0.48
CA ARG A 46 13.01 3.60 -0.03
C ARG A 46 11.65 4.18 0.22
N ARG A 47 10.60 3.45 -0.13
CA ARG A 47 9.23 3.84 0.16
C ARG A 47 9.01 3.83 1.67
N VAL A 48 8.40 4.89 2.19
CA VAL A 48 8.02 4.98 3.60
C VAL A 48 6.77 4.11 3.80
N ARG A 49 6.71 3.38 4.93
CA ARG A 49 5.51 2.60 5.26
C ARG A 49 4.31 3.54 5.45
N LYS A 50 3.12 3.08 5.06
CA LYS A 50 1.89 3.91 5.08
C LYS A 50 1.47 4.28 6.50
N ASP A 51 1.63 3.36 7.45
CA ASP A 51 1.36 3.55 8.88
C ASP A 51 2.24 4.64 9.50
N VAL A 52 3.54 4.68 9.16
CA VAL A 52 4.45 5.74 9.59
C VAL A 52 3.97 7.10 9.10
N ILE A 53 3.57 7.22 7.84
CA ILE A 53 3.02 8.48 7.30
C ILE A 53 1.74 8.89 8.04
N ALA A 54 0.85 7.94 8.33
CA ALA A 54 -0.38 8.19 9.09
C ALA A 54 -0.08 8.75 10.48
N THR A 55 0.92 8.19 11.18
CA THR A 55 1.37 8.69 12.47
C THR A 55 1.93 10.10 12.41
N ILE A 56 2.82 10.38 11.44
CA ILE A 56 3.39 11.71 11.30
C ILE A 56 2.26 12.74 11.05
N LYS A 57 1.22 12.37 10.28
CA LYS A 57 0.02 13.21 10.10
C LYS A 57 -0.73 13.48 11.41
N THR A 58 -0.80 12.53 12.34
CA THR A 58 -1.40 12.76 13.67
C THR A 58 -0.55 13.64 14.58
N CYS A 59 0.78 13.55 14.47
CA CYS A 59 1.71 14.37 15.26
C CYS A 59 1.76 15.82 14.78
N LEU A 60 1.74 16.03 13.46
CA LEU A 60 1.93 17.34 12.84
C LEU A 60 0.61 18.11 12.60
N ARG A 61 -0.46 17.81 13.36
CA ARG A 61 -1.69 18.61 13.34
C ARG A 61 -1.40 20.02 13.86
N ARG A 62 -1.89 21.06 13.16
CA ARG A 62 -1.69 22.46 13.59
C ARG A 62 -2.22 22.72 15.00
N ASN A 63 -3.48 22.33 15.24
CA ASN A 63 -4.12 22.46 16.54
C ASN A 63 -3.51 21.47 17.53
N ALA A 64 -2.90 21.98 18.60
CA ALA A 64 -2.27 21.16 19.64
C ALA A 64 -3.26 20.19 20.30
N LYS A 65 -4.55 20.56 20.41
CA LYS A 65 -5.59 19.69 21.00
C LYS A 65 -6.02 18.55 20.09
N GLN A 66 -5.70 18.62 18.79
CA GLN A 66 -5.99 17.57 17.80
C GLN A 66 -4.77 16.68 17.52
N ARG A 67 -3.61 17.00 18.11
CA ARG A 67 -2.43 16.14 18.00
C ARG A 67 -2.65 14.91 18.86
N ALA A 68 -2.18 13.76 18.37
CA ALA A 68 -2.22 12.53 19.15
C ALA A 68 -1.46 12.72 20.47
N SER A 69 -2.02 12.17 21.54
CA SER A 69 -1.36 12.15 22.84
C SER A 69 -0.23 11.11 22.85
N ILE A 70 0.70 11.21 23.81
CA ILE A 70 1.80 10.23 23.92
C ILE A 70 1.26 8.79 24.09
N PRO A 71 0.25 8.53 24.95
CA PRO A 71 -0.35 7.19 25.05
C PRO A 71 -0.92 6.69 23.72
N GLU A 72 -1.68 7.52 23.01
CA GLU A 72 -2.24 7.17 21.70
C GLU A 72 -1.16 6.85 20.66
N LEU A 73 -0.03 7.57 20.68
CA LEU A 73 1.10 7.30 19.77
C LEU A 73 1.76 5.95 20.08
N MET A 74 1.89 5.59 21.36
CA MET A 74 2.51 4.32 21.77
C MET A 74 1.68 3.10 21.36
N GLU A 75 0.37 3.26 21.14
CA GLU A 75 -0.53 2.19 20.68
C GLU A 75 -0.44 1.93 19.17
N GLN A 76 0.13 2.86 18.40
CA GLN A 76 0.23 2.73 16.94
C GLN A 76 1.24 1.67 16.54
N ASP A 77 0.88 0.86 15.54
CA ASP A 77 1.55 -0.40 15.23
C ASP A 77 3.06 -0.25 14.97
N TRP A 78 3.50 0.80 14.27
CA TRP A 78 4.94 0.98 13.97
C TRP A 78 5.77 1.42 15.19
N LEU A 79 5.17 2.09 16.18
CA LEU A 79 5.85 2.47 17.44
C LEU A 79 5.80 1.35 18.46
N ALA A 80 4.69 0.59 18.47
CA ALA A 80 4.51 -0.59 19.28
C ALA A 80 5.34 -1.80 18.82
N MET A 81 6.14 -1.64 17.74
CA MET A 81 6.92 -2.72 17.12
C MET A 81 6.06 -3.94 16.77
N LYS A 82 4.79 -3.70 16.45
CA LYS A 82 3.93 -4.73 15.90
C LYS A 82 4.33 -4.93 14.46
N ASP A 83 4.63 -6.17 14.11
CA ASP A 83 4.85 -6.51 12.72
C ASP A 83 3.57 -6.23 11.94
N PRO A 84 3.65 -5.57 10.78
CA PRO A 84 2.49 -5.39 9.93
C PRO A 84 1.95 -6.79 9.60
N GLU A 85 0.62 -6.98 9.73
CA GLU A 85 0.02 -8.24 9.33
C GLU A 85 0.42 -8.53 7.88
N PRO A 86 0.88 -9.76 7.59
CA PRO A 86 1.24 -10.12 6.23
C PRO A 86 -0.01 -9.93 5.35
N PRO A 87 0.12 -9.29 4.18
CA PRO A 87 -1.01 -9.13 3.27
C PRO A 87 -1.60 -10.51 3.02
N THR A 88 -2.92 -10.63 3.19
CA THR A 88 -3.57 -11.90 2.94
C THR A 88 -3.47 -12.23 1.45
N ALA A 89 -3.55 -13.51 1.09
CA ALA A 89 -3.54 -13.89 -0.32
C ALA A 89 -4.63 -13.16 -1.13
N LYS A 90 -5.75 -12.78 -0.48
CA LYS A 90 -6.84 -11.99 -1.09
C LYS A 90 -6.42 -10.56 -1.42
N ASP A 91 -5.59 -9.94 -0.59
CA ASP A 91 -5.11 -8.55 -0.78
C ASP A 91 -4.14 -8.43 -1.95
N LEU A 92 -3.58 -9.55 -2.40
CA LEU A 92 -2.60 -9.63 -3.48
C LEU A 92 -3.22 -9.96 -4.85
N LEU A 93 -4.52 -10.32 -4.90
CA LEU A 93 -5.19 -10.68 -6.15
C LEU A 93 -5.61 -9.44 -6.93
N SER A 94 -5.45 -9.49 -8.25
CA SER A 94 -6.07 -8.52 -9.14
C SER A 94 -7.58 -8.72 -9.28
N GLU A 95 -8.25 -7.77 -9.94
CA GLU A 95 -9.70 -7.83 -10.19
C GLU A 95 -10.11 -9.07 -11.01
N THR A 96 -9.22 -9.60 -11.84
CA THR A 96 -9.45 -10.78 -12.70
C THR A 96 -8.99 -12.09 -12.09
N GLU A 97 -8.39 -12.08 -10.90
CA GLU A 97 -7.86 -13.27 -10.24
C GLU A 97 -8.69 -13.65 -9.02
N THR A 98 -8.84 -14.95 -8.75
CA THR A 98 -9.52 -15.47 -7.56
C THR A 98 -8.78 -16.69 -7.01
N ILE A 99 -8.96 -16.99 -5.73
CA ILE A 99 -8.40 -18.19 -5.10
C ILE A 99 -9.29 -19.38 -5.48
N ILE A 100 -8.72 -20.54 -5.79
CA ILE A 100 -9.51 -21.74 -6.09
C ILE A 100 -9.04 -22.88 -5.19
N THR A 101 -9.97 -23.49 -4.47
CA THR A 101 -9.73 -24.70 -3.68
C THR A 101 -9.99 -25.95 -4.55
N PRO A 102 -9.48 -27.14 -4.19
CA PRO A 102 -9.78 -28.37 -4.92
C PRO A 102 -11.28 -28.63 -5.11
N TYR A 103 -12.11 -28.25 -4.14
CA TYR A 103 -13.57 -28.36 -4.20
C TYR A 103 -14.16 -27.51 -5.34
N TYR A 104 -13.82 -26.21 -5.39
CA TYR A 104 -14.30 -25.32 -6.44
C TYR A 104 -13.71 -25.69 -7.81
N MET A 105 -12.45 -26.14 -7.86
CA MET A 105 -11.84 -26.62 -9.11
C MET A 105 -12.60 -27.82 -9.68
N ALA A 106 -13.00 -28.79 -8.83
CA ALA A 106 -13.79 -29.92 -9.26
C ALA A 106 -15.14 -29.48 -9.87
N GLN A 107 -15.80 -28.47 -9.29
CA GLN A 107 -17.04 -27.90 -9.83
C GLN A 107 -16.82 -27.23 -11.19
N LEU A 108 -15.76 -26.43 -11.35
CA LEU A 108 -15.43 -25.80 -12.64
C LEU A 108 -15.15 -26.84 -13.73
N LEU A 109 -14.42 -27.91 -13.39
CA LEU A 109 -14.15 -29.01 -14.33
C LEU A 109 -15.43 -29.75 -14.73
N GLN A 110 -16.33 -30.02 -13.77
CA GLN A 110 -17.64 -30.62 -14.06
C GLN A 110 -18.49 -29.73 -14.96
N TYR A 111 -18.51 -28.42 -14.67
CA TYR A 111 -19.22 -27.44 -15.48
C TYR A 111 -18.67 -27.40 -16.92
N GLY A 112 -17.35 -27.30 -17.08
CA GLY A 112 -16.71 -27.30 -18.41
C GLY A 112 -16.95 -28.59 -19.20
N MET A 113 -16.87 -29.76 -18.54
CA MET A 113 -17.21 -31.05 -19.16
C MET A 113 -18.69 -31.14 -19.54
N GLY A 114 -19.59 -30.55 -18.75
CA GLY A 114 -21.01 -30.45 -19.08
C GLY A 114 -21.26 -29.58 -20.31
N LEU A 115 -20.60 -28.41 -20.35
CA LEU A 115 -20.69 -27.47 -21.47
C LEU A 115 -20.21 -28.09 -22.79
N GLY A 116 -19.10 -28.84 -22.75
CA GLY A 116 -18.56 -29.53 -23.94
C GLY A 116 -19.41 -30.72 -24.42
N LYS A 117 -20.24 -31.31 -23.55
CA LYS A 117 -21.20 -32.38 -23.94
C LYS A 117 -22.48 -31.83 -24.55
N ALA A 118 -22.82 -30.57 -24.27
CA ALA A 118 -23.92 -29.88 -24.95
C ALA A 118 -23.48 -29.57 -26.38
N GLN A 119 -23.88 -30.44 -27.30
CA GLN A 119 -23.35 -30.63 -28.66
C GLN A 119 -23.58 -29.46 -29.64
N ASP A 120 -23.98 -28.27 -29.17
CA ASP A 120 -24.46 -27.17 -30.01
C ASP A 120 -23.98 -25.77 -29.56
N THR A 121 -22.97 -25.71 -28.69
CA THR A 121 -22.41 -24.43 -28.23
C THR A 121 -21.06 -24.18 -28.89
N ASP A 122 -21.08 -23.71 -30.14
CA ASP A 122 -19.93 -23.08 -30.76
C ASP A 122 -19.73 -21.71 -30.07
N LEU A 123 -19.18 -21.76 -28.86
CA LEU A 123 -18.95 -20.58 -28.03
C LEU A 123 -17.85 -19.76 -28.69
N SER A 124 -18.21 -18.57 -29.15
CA SER A 124 -17.22 -17.61 -29.62
C SER A 124 -16.18 -17.36 -28.51
N PRO A 125 -14.91 -17.09 -28.86
CA PRO A 125 -13.88 -16.78 -27.88
C PRO A 125 -14.27 -15.64 -26.93
N GLU A 126 -15.06 -14.67 -27.42
CA GLU A 126 -15.60 -13.56 -26.64
C GLU A 126 -16.65 -14.02 -25.62
N ALA A 127 -17.55 -14.93 -25.99
CA ALA A 127 -18.53 -15.49 -25.08
C ALA A 127 -17.87 -16.32 -23.98
N LEU A 128 -16.81 -17.06 -24.31
CA LEU A 128 -16.03 -17.83 -23.35
C LEU A 128 -15.32 -16.92 -22.33
N MET A 129 -14.73 -15.81 -22.79
CA MET A 129 -14.10 -14.83 -21.90
C MET A 129 -15.10 -14.18 -20.95
N LYS A 130 -16.28 -13.80 -21.47
CA LYS A 130 -17.37 -13.25 -20.63
C LYS A 130 -17.85 -14.25 -19.58
N GLU A 131 -17.93 -15.53 -19.95
CA GLU A 131 -18.28 -16.61 -19.01
C GLU A 131 -17.21 -16.78 -17.93
N ALA A 132 -15.93 -16.71 -18.29
CA ALA A 132 -14.82 -16.77 -17.34
C ALA A 132 -14.84 -15.60 -16.34
N GLU A 133 -15.07 -14.36 -16.80
CA GLU A 133 -15.23 -13.19 -15.94
C GLU A 133 -16.41 -13.36 -14.96
N ARG A 134 -17.54 -13.90 -15.43
CA ARG A 134 -18.70 -14.21 -14.57
C ARG A 134 -18.34 -15.21 -13.47
N LEU A 135 -17.66 -16.31 -13.82
CA LEU A 135 -17.26 -17.34 -12.86
C LEU A 135 -16.26 -16.80 -11.82
N VAL A 136 -15.34 -15.93 -12.23
CA VAL A 136 -14.42 -15.25 -11.29
C VAL A 136 -15.20 -14.39 -10.29
N ALA A 137 -16.19 -13.63 -10.75
CA ALA A 137 -17.04 -12.80 -9.90
C ALA A 137 -17.86 -13.64 -8.90
N GLU A 138 -18.45 -14.75 -9.36
CA GLU A 138 -19.19 -15.69 -8.51
C GLU A 138 -18.29 -16.30 -7.43
N LEU A 139 -17.10 -16.78 -7.79
CA LEU A 139 -16.15 -17.36 -6.83
C LEU A 139 -15.70 -16.34 -5.78
N LYS A 140 -15.50 -15.07 -6.17
CA LYS A 140 -15.19 -13.98 -5.24
C LYS A 140 -16.33 -13.73 -4.25
N SER A 141 -17.58 -13.77 -4.71
CA SER A 141 -18.75 -13.55 -3.85
C SER A 141 -18.86 -14.59 -2.72
N ILE A 142 -18.59 -15.85 -3.04
CA ILE A 142 -18.68 -16.96 -2.07
C ILE A 142 -17.57 -16.84 -1.02
N GLN A 143 -16.36 -16.45 -1.44
CA GLN A 143 -15.21 -16.29 -0.53
C GLN A 143 -15.33 -15.13 0.46
N ASN A 144 -16.20 -14.17 0.18
CA ASN A 144 -16.45 -13.02 1.05
C ASN A 144 -17.58 -13.28 2.06
N THR A 145 -18.25 -14.42 1.96
CA THR A 145 -19.30 -14.81 2.91
C THR A 145 -18.64 -15.61 4.04
N PRO A 146 -18.66 -15.13 5.31
CA PRO A 146 -18.17 -15.91 6.43
C PRO A 146 -19.08 -17.15 6.67
N PRO A 147 -18.54 -18.24 7.25
CA PRO A 147 -19.34 -19.42 7.60
C PRO A 147 -20.42 -19.13 8.65
#